data_AF-A0A967M4Y0-F1
#
_entry.id   AF-A0A967M4Y0-F1
#
_cell.length_a   1.000
_cell.length_b   1.000
_cell.length_c   1.000
_cell.angle_alpha   90.00
_cell.angle_beta   90.00
_cell.angle_gamma   90.00
#
_symmetry.space_group_name_H-M   'P 1'
#
loop_
_entity.id
_entity.type
_entity.pdbx_description
1 polymer ?
#
loop_
_entity_poly.entity_id
_entity_poly.type
_entity_poly.pdbx_seq_one_letter_code
_entity_poly.pdbx_strand_id
1 'polypeptide(L)' 'MMKKAAVFVLFIAFGLLLSETTNANQHLPGEGVTVQPARATWNTGYFQEVLVRKGLEELGYSVKKPKELQ' A
#
# COMPACT_ATOMS: atom_id res chain seq x y z
N MET A 1 -37.43 -34.15 -7.00
CA MET A 1 -37.22 -32.75 -6.57
C MET A 1 -36.06 -32.62 -5.57
N MET A 2 -36.00 -33.45 -4.51
CA MET A 2 -34.98 -33.35 -3.46
C MET A 2 -33.52 -33.56 -3.91
N LYS A 3 -33.25 -34.41 -4.91
CA LYS A 3 -31.89 -34.62 -5.44
C LYS A 3 -31.31 -33.38 -6.13
N LYS A 4 -32.14 -32.56 -6.78
CA LYS A 4 -31.72 -31.30 -7.43
C LYS A 4 -31.37 -30.24 -6.41
N ALA A 5 -32.14 -30.17 -5.31
CA ALA A 5 -31.86 -29.30 -4.18
C ALA A 5 -30.55 -29.68 -3.47
N ALA A 6 -30.29 -30.98 -3.27
CA ALA A 6 -29.04 -31.46 -2.69
C ALA A 6 -27.81 -31.11 -3.53
N VAL A 7 -27.89 -31.27 -4.86
CA VAL A 7 -26.82 -30.87 -5.79
C VAL A 7 -26.61 -29.35 -5.78
N PHE A 8 -27.68 -28.58 -5.68
CA PHE A 8 -27.61 -27.12 -5.61
C PHE A 8 -26.95 -26.63 -4.32
N VAL A 9 -27.30 -27.23 -3.18
CA VAL A 9 -26.66 -26.93 -1.87
C VAL A 9 -25.18 -27.32 -1.88
N LEU A 10 -24.83 -28.46 -2.49
CA LEU A 10 -23.44 -28.89 -2.62
C LEU A 10 -22.62 -27.93 -3.49
N PHE A 11 -23.21 -27.38 -4.56
CA PHE A 11 -22.57 -26.36 -5.40
C PHE A 11 -22.31 -25.05 -4.65
N ILE A 12 -23.25 -24.61 -3.83
CA ILE A 12 -23.09 -23.40 -2.99
C ILE A 12 -22.00 -23.63 -1.93
N ALA A 13 -22.02 -24.79 -1.26
CA ALA A 13 -20.99 -25.15 -0.29
C ALA A 13 -19.59 -25.22 -0.94
N PHE A 14 -19.50 -25.74 -2.16
CA PHE A 14 -18.24 -25.80 -2.91
C PHE A 14 -17.74 -24.41 -3.34
N GLY A 15 -18.64 -23.50 -3.74
CA GLY A 15 -18.28 -22.12 -4.05
C GLY A 15 -17.79 -21.32 -2.84
N LEU A 16 -18.34 -21.56 -1.65
CA LEU A 16 -17.89 -20.94 -0.41
C LEU A 16 -16.50 -21.44 0.03
N LEU A 17 -16.16 -22.70 -0.26
CA LEU A 17 -14.83 -23.27 0.05
C LEU A 17 -13.73 -22.75 -0.89
N LEU A 18 -14.08 -22.23 -2.07
CA LEU A 18 -13.14 -21.61 -3.02
C LEU A 18 -12.97 -20.10 -2.81
N SER A 19 -13.61 -19.53 -1.78
CA SER A 19 -13.46 -18.12 -1.46
C SER A 19 -12.15 -17.90 -0.70
N GLU A 20 -11.04 -17.81 -1.42
CA GLU A 20 -9.77 -17.38 -0.85
C GLU A 20 -9.86 -15.90 -0.46
N THR A 21 -9.69 -15.60 0.83
CA THR A 21 -9.48 -14.23 1.29
C THR A 21 -8.11 -13.78 0.82
N THR A 22 -8.05 -12.87 -0.15
CA THR A 22 -6.81 -12.24 -0.58
C THR A 22 -6.24 -11.44 0.60
N ASN A 23 -5.24 -12.00 1.28
CA ASN A 23 -4.51 -11.29 2.31
C ASN A 23 -3.59 -10.27 1.61
N ALA A 24 -3.99 -9.00 1.61
CA ALA A 24 -3.10 -7.93 1.20
C ALA A 24 -1.83 -8.00 2.07
N ASN A 25 -0.67 -7.98 1.43
CA ASN A 25 0.61 -8.00 2.13
C ASN A 25 0.66 -6.80 3.10
N GLN A 26 0.92 -7.05 4.39
CA GLN A 26 0.92 -6.03 5.44
C GLN A 26 2.12 -5.07 5.35
N HIS A 27 3.04 -5.32 4.41
CA HIS A 27 4.22 -4.51 4.19
C HIS A 27 3.86 -3.15 3.58
N LEU A 28 4.47 -2.10 4.13
CA LEU A 28 4.37 -0.76 3.57
C LEU A 28 5.18 -0.68 2.27
N PRO A 29 4.74 0.10 1.27
CA PRO A 29 5.40 0.12 -0.04
C PRO A 29 6.84 0.65 -0.03
N GLY A 30 7.24 1.38 1.01
CA GLY A 30 8.60 1.92 1.19
C GLY A 30 9.54 1.05 2.01
N GLU A 31 9.08 -0.10 2.52
CA GLU A 31 9.89 -0.92 3.43
C GLU A 31 11.20 -1.37 2.76
N GLY A 32 12.31 -1.17 3.46
CA GLY A 32 13.66 -1.47 2.96
C GLY A 32 14.20 -0.46 1.93
N VAL A 33 13.42 0.55 1.52
CA VAL A 33 13.83 1.56 0.56
C VAL A 33 14.30 2.83 1.28
N THR A 34 15.51 3.29 0.94
CA THR A 34 16.06 4.55 1.44
C THR A 34 16.04 5.60 0.36
N VAL A 35 15.49 6.77 0.67
CA VAL A 35 15.37 7.90 -0.25
C VAL A 35 16.03 9.15 0.31
N GLN A 36 16.46 10.02 -0.60
CA GLN A 36 17.06 11.31 -0.30
C GLN A 36 16.32 12.38 -1.10
N PRO A 37 15.33 13.08 -0.51
CA PRO A 37 14.57 14.11 -1.20
C PRO A 37 15.49 15.22 -1.67
N ALA A 38 15.18 15.77 -2.84
CA ALA A 38 15.80 16.96 -3.37
C ALA A 38 14.87 18.15 -3.14
N ARG A 39 15.39 19.23 -2.57
CA ARG A 39 14.60 20.43 -2.26
C ARG A 39 15.11 21.60 -3.08
N ALA A 40 14.18 22.39 -3.60
CA ALA A 40 14.49 23.70 -4.15
C ALA A 40 14.98 24.67 -3.07
N THR A 41 15.89 25.56 -3.45
CA THR A 41 16.46 26.59 -2.55
C THR A 41 15.53 27.77 -2.29
N TRP A 42 14.42 27.90 -3.02
CA TRP A 42 13.43 28.96 -2.79
C TRP A 42 12.37 28.56 -1.76
N ASN A 43 11.98 29.53 -0.93
CA ASN A 43 11.24 29.33 0.31
C ASN A 43 9.86 28.70 0.10
N THR A 44 9.18 29.00 -1.01
CA THR A 44 7.84 28.45 -1.31
C THR A 44 7.87 26.94 -1.58
N GLY A 45 9.03 26.35 -1.91
CA GLY A 45 9.19 24.91 -2.10
C GLY A 45 9.35 24.11 -0.80
N TYR A 46 9.59 24.78 0.33
CA TYR A 46 9.92 24.10 1.59
C TYR A 46 8.75 23.32 2.15
N PHE A 47 7.55 23.92 2.14
CA PHE A 47 6.36 23.24 2.62
C PHE A 47 6.01 22.00 1.77
N GLN A 48 6.15 22.12 0.45
CA GLN A 48 5.88 21.03 -0.49
C GLN A 48 6.82 19.85 -0.26
N GLU A 49 8.12 20.12 -0.06
CA GLU A 49 9.09 19.06 0.27
C GLU A 49 8.76 18.39 1.59
N VAL A 50 8.44 19.16 2.64
CA VAL A 50 8.06 18.60 3.95
C VAL A 50 6.82 17.73 3.84
N LEU A 51 5.80 18.15 3.09
CA LEU A 51 4.57 17.39 2.88
C LEU A 51 4.87 16.03 2.22
N VAL A 52 5.64 16.03 1.13
CA VAL A 52 6.00 14.80 0.42
C VAL A 52 6.88 13.91 1.30
N ARG A 53 7.86 14.49 2.00
CA ARG A 53 8.71 13.74 2.93
C ARG A 53 7.89 13.04 4.02
N LYS A 54 6.90 13.73 4.59
CA LYS A 54 6.00 13.13 5.59
C LYS A 54 5.16 12.00 5.01
N GLY A 55 4.68 12.12 3.78
CA GLY A 55 4.02 11.03 3.08
C GLY A 55 4.93 9.82 2.88
N LEU A 56 6.20 10.04 2.50
CA LEU A 56 7.17 8.95 2.34
C LEU A 56 7.50 8.26 3.67
N GLU A 57 7.65 9.02 4.76
CA GLU A 57 7.83 8.43 6.10
C GLU A 57 6.64 7.52 6.49
N GLU A 58 5.40 7.97 6.26
CA GLU A 58 4.18 7.20 6.54
C GLU A 58 4.06 5.92 5.67
N LEU A 59 4.53 6.00 4.43
CA LEU A 59 4.58 4.88 3.50
C LEU A 59 5.74 3.90 3.78
N GLY A 60 6.47 4.06 4.89
CA GLY A 60 7.50 3.13 5.34
C GLY A 60 8.90 3.34 4.76
N TYR A 61 9.14 4.46 4.06
CA TYR A 61 10.47 4.76 3.50
C TYR A 61 11.43 5.27 4.59
N SER A 62 12.70 4.90 4.48
CA SER A 62 13.78 5.53 5.25
C SER A 62 14.21 6.83 4.55
N VAL A 63 13.84 7.99 5.12
CA VAL A 63 14.06 9.29 4.48
C VAL A 63 15.24 10.04 5.10
N LYS A 64 16.23 10.38 4.28
CA LYS A 64 17.39 11.20 4.68
C LYS A 64 17.08 12.70 4.63
N LYS A 65 17.91 13.52 5.31
CA LYS A 65 17.78 14.99 5.32
C LYS A 65 17.85 15.55 3.89
N PRO A 66 16.87 16.32 3.40
CA PRO A 66 16.80 16.78 2.01
C PRO A 66 18.09 17.46 1.54
N LYS A 67 18.46 17.19 0.28
CA LYS A 67 19.57 17.84 -0.41
C LYS A 67 19.05 19.09 -1.13
N GLU A 68 19.62 20.24 -0.83
CA GLU A 68 19.34 21.47 -1.58
C GLU A 68 19.84 21.36 -3.02
N LEU A 69 19.00 21.77 -3.96
CA LEU A 69 19.33 21.89 -5.38
C LEU A 69 19.67 23.35 -5.70
N GLN A 70 20.91 23.59 -6.13
CA GLN A 70 21.38 24.88 -6.66
C GLN A 70 21.25 24.89 -8.18
#